data_AF-A0A5K1D9X0-F1
#
_entry.id   AF-A0A5K1D9X0-F1
#
_cell.length_a   1.000
_cell.length_b   1.000
_cell.length_c   1.000
_cell.angle_alpha   90.00
_cell.angle_beta   90.00
_cell.angle_gamma   90.00
#
_symmetry.space_group_name_H-M   'P 1'
#
loop_
_entity.id
_entity.type
_entity.pdbx_description
1 polymer ?
#
loop_
_entity_poly.entity_id
_entity_poly.type
_entity_poly.pdbx_seq_one_letter_code
_entity_poly.pdbx_strand_id
1 'polypeptide(L)' 'TAIRLAEAGLAVYGIDYEGHGKSSGLQGLVSSFDQVVGDCCDFFATVA' A
#
# COMPACT_ATOMS: atom_id res chain seq x y z
N THR A 1 1.74 -3.94 -15.20
CA THR A 1 0.89 -4.30 -14.04
C THR A 1 1.70 -5.16 -13.09
N ALA A 2 1.27 -5.32 -11.83
CA ALA A 2 1.90 -6.25 -10.87
C ALA A 2 2.09 -7.68 -11.43
N ILE A 3 1.16 -8.11 -12.30
CA ILE A 3 1.20 -9.40 -12.99
C ILE A 3 2.53 -9.61 -13.74
N ARG A 4 3.01 -8.61 -14.49
CA ARG A 4 4.29 -8.72 -15.23
C ARG A 4 5.51 -8.91 -14.32
N LEU A 5 5.48 -8.37 -13.11
CA LEU A 5 6.57 -8.53 -12.14
C LEU A 5 6.51 -9.92 -11.49
N ALA A 6 5.30 -10.38 -11.15
CA ALA A 6 5.08 -11.73 -10.64
C ALA A 6 5.47 -12.80 -11.67
N GLU A 7 5.13 -12.63 -12.94
CA GLU A 7 5.55 -13.51 -14.05
C GLU A 7 7.07 -13.54 -14.23
N ALA A 8 7.78 -12.47 -13.84
CA ALA A 8 9.24 -12.41 -13.85
C ALA A 8 9.88 -13.00 -12.57
N GLY A 9 9.09 -13.60 -11.67
CA GLY A 9 9.58 -14.24 -10.43
C GLY A 9 9.80 -13.27 -9.27
N LEU A 10 9.29 -12.04 -9.34
CA LEU A 10 9.38 -11.07 -8.26
C LEU A 10 8.15 -11.14 -7.36
N ALA A 11 8.35 -11.14 -6.05
CA ALA A 11 7.25 -10.95 -5.11
C ALA A 11 6.71 -9.51 -5.22
N VAL A 12 5.39 -9.36 -5.24
CA VAL A 12 4.72 -8.06 -5.34
C VAL A 12 3.70 -7.94 -4.23
N TYR A 13 3.79 -6.84 -3.48
CA TYR A 13 2.89 -6.53 -2.38
C TYR A 13 2.26 -5.15 -2.63
N GLY A 14 1.04 -4.96 -2.15
CA GLY A 14 0.32 -3.69 -2.24
C GLY A 14 -0.62 -3.54 -1.05
N ILE A 15 -0.81 -2.31 -0.63
CA ILE A 15 -1.72 -1.92 0.45
C ILE A 15 -2.69 -0.86 -0.07
N ASP A 16 -3.90 -0.86 0.45
CA ASP A 16 -4.86 0.22 0.27
C ASP A 16 -4.65 1.24 1.39
N TYR A 17 -4.47 2.52 1.06
CA TYR A 17 -4.33 3.58 2.07
C TYR A 17 -5.67 3.98 2.68
N GLU A 18 -5.63 4.75 3.77
CA GLU A 18 -6.81 5.39 4.38
C GLU A 18 -7.74 5.98 3.30
N GLY A 19 -9.03 5.65 3.39
CA GLY A 19 -10.06 6.15 2.48
C GLY A 19 -10.02 5.56 1.07
N HIS A 20 -9.18 4.56 0.80
CA HIS A 20 -9.04 3.93 -0.52
C HIS A 20 -9.26 2.42 -0.46
N GLY A 21 -9.73 1.86 -1.57
CA GLY A 21 -9.89 0.42 -1.75
C GLY A 21 -10.74 -0.22 -0.64
N LYS A 22 -10.15 -1.17 0.09
CA LYS A 22 -10.78 -1.89 1.20
C LYS A 22 -10.40 -1.35 2.59
N SER A 23 -9.50 -0.38 2.66
CA SER A 23 -9.09 0.23 3.92
C SER A 23 -10.16 1.21 4.43
N SER A 24 -10.22 1.38 5.75
CA SER A 24 -11.14 2.31 6.40
C SER A 24 -10.79 3.77 6.10
N GLY A 25 -11.71 4.68 6.42
CA GLY A 25 -11.53 6.12 6.27
C GLY A 25 -12.63 6.73 5.41
N LEU A 26 -12.63 8.06 5.29
CA LEU A 26 -13.55 8.74 4.39
C LEU A 26 -13.09 8.54 2.95
N GLN A 27 -14.00 8.14 2.06
CA GLN A 27 -13.67 7.79 0.69
C GLN A 27 -12.89 8.91 -0.03
N GLY A 28 -11.68 8.58 -0.49
CA GLY A 28 -10.79 9.50 -1.21
C GLY A 28 -10.09 10.54 -0.35
N LEU A 29 -10.17 10.44 0.98
CA LEU A 29 -9.48 11.33 1.90
C LEU A 29 -8.37 10.59 2.63
N VAL A 30 -7.16 11.14 2.51
CA VAL A 30 -6.06 10.87 3.42
C VAL A 30 -5.84 12.12 4.24
N SER A 31 -5.92 11.99 5.56
CA SER A 31 -5.87 13.13 6.46
C SER A 31 -4.46 13.72 6.65
N SER A 32 -3.42 12.90 6.45
CA SER A 32 -2.02 13.30 6.56
C SER A 32 -1.13 12.55 5.57
N PHE A 33 -0.26 13.26 4.87
CA PHE A 33 0.71 12.62 3.97
C PHE A 33 1.78 11.84 4.75
N ASP A 34 2.14 12.29 5.96
CA ASP A 34 3.11 11.59 6.81
C ASP A 34 2.60 10.19 7.21
N GLN A 35 1.28 10.02 7.35
CA GLN A 35 0.70 8.71 7.63
C GLN A 35 0.81 7.75 6.44
N VAL A 36 0.68 8.23 5.20
CA VAL A 36 0.92 7.42 4.00
C VAL A 36 2.35 6.88 3.98
N VAL A 37 3.32 7.75 4.32
CA VAL A 37 4.73 7.38 4.40
C VAL A 37 4.96 6.40 5.55
N GLY A 38 4.36 6.64 6.71
CA GLY A 38 4.40 5.73 7.86
C GLY A 38 3.88 4.34 7.52
N ASP A 39 2.69 4.25 6.94
CA ASP A 39 2.07 2.97 6.54
C ASP A 39 2.97 2.19 5.56
N CYS A 40 3.62 2.90 4.61
CA CYS A 40 4.62 2.30 3.72
C CYS A 40 5.80 1.71 4.50
N CYS A 41 6.42 2.52 5.34
CA CYS A 41 7.60 2.11 6.10
C CYS A 41 7.28 0.91 6.99
N ASP A 42 6.17 0.97 7.72
CA ASP A 42 5.77 -0.07 8.66
C ASP A 42 5.42 -1.37 7.94
N PHE A 43 4.63 -1.33 6.86
CA PHE A 43 4.27 -2.53 6.14
C PHE A 43 5.48 -3.11 5.38
N PHE A 44 6.09 -2.34 4.48
CA PHE A 44 7.10 -2.89 3.56
C PHE A 44 8.42 -3.24 4.24
N ALA A 45 8.74 -2.67 5.42
CA ALA A 45 9.89 -3.13 6.21
C ALA A 45 9.68 -4.51 6.85
N THR A 46 8.43 -4.99 6.95
CA THR A 46 8.11 -6.28 7.58
C THR A 46 7.87 -7.40 6.57
N VAL A 47 7.46 -7.07 5.34
CA VAL A 47 7.17 -8.08 4.29
C VAL A 47 8.37 -8.36 3.38
N ALA A 48 9.41 -7.54 3.46
CA ALA A 48 10.66 -7.68 2.72
C ALA A 48 11.63 -8.66 3.40
#